data_AF-A0A1I3KPK5-F1
#
_entry.id   AF-A0A1I3KPK5-F1
#
_cell.length_a   1.000
_cell.length_b   1.000
_cell.length_c   1.000
_cell.angle_alpha   90.00
_cell.angle_beta   90.00
_cell.angle_gamma   90.00
#
_symmetry.space_group_name_H-M   'P 1'
#
loop_
_entity.id
_entity.type
_entity.pdbx_description
1 polymer ?
#
loop_
_entity_poly.entity_id
_entity_poly.type
_entity_poly.pdbx_seq_one_letter_code
_entity_poly.pdbx_strand_id
1 'polypeptide(L)'
;MSALNRSIAGLAGSLALTAVHQIFKKNMDNAPDLDQVGEKMVEESMDNLDIYDADDEKVYAAAMGGNILSNAMLFSTLATSTNTSEIIGKTVGTGLLGAAGTIGLAEHFLGNNKATNTDQKKWMTTGYYLFGALVTIGVYNMLEKKNH
;
A
#
# COMPACT_ATOMS: atom_id res chain seq x y z
N MET A 1 -4.07 -12.13 -21.24
CA MET A 1 -4.07 -11.53 -19.89
C MET A 1 -5.11 -10.43 -19.84
N SER A 2 -6.15 -10.60 -19.03
CA SER A 2 -7.22 -9.59 -18.94
C SER A 2 -6.80 -8.43 -18.04
N ALA A 3 -6.87 -7.19 -18.55
CA ALA A 3 -6.61 -5.99 -17.74
C ALA A 3 -7.49 -5.95 -16.48
N LEU A 4 -8.72 -6.47 -16.57
CA LEU A 4 -9.64 -6.60 -15.45
C LEU A 4 -9.10 -7.53 -14.35
N ASN A 5 -8.54 -8.69 -14.71
CA ASN A 5 -7.97 -9.62 -13.74
C ASN A 5 -6.80 -8.98 -12.98
N ARG A 6 -6.00 -8.15 -13.67
CA ARG A 6 -4.87 -7.42 -13.08
C ARG A 6 -5.36 -6.35 -12.10
N SER A 7 -6.40 -5.61 -12.45
CA SER A 7 -7.01 -4.62 -11.55
C SER A 7 -7.64 -5.27 -10.31
N ILE A 8 -8.37 -6.38 -10.48
CA ILE A 8 -8.95 -7.14 -9.36
C ILE A 8 -7.85 -7.68 -8.44
N ALA A 9 -6.81 -8.28 -9.01
CA ALA A 9 -5.68 -8.79 -8.25
C ALA A 9 -4.94 -7.69 -7.49
N GLY A 10 -4.67 -6.55 -8.14
CA GLY A 10 -4.01 -5.41 -7.50
C GLY A 10 -4.84 -4.84 -6.34
N LEU A 11 -6.16 -4.72 -6.52
CA LEU A 11 -7.08 -4.31 -5.45
C LEU A 11 -7.06 -5.30 -4.28
N ALA A 12 -7.07 -6.61 -4.56
CA ALA A 12 -7.00 -7.63 -3.51
C ALA A 12 -5.70 -7.53 -2.70
N GLY A 13 -4.56 -7.33 -3.36
CA GLY A 13 -3.28 -7.10 -2.67
C GLY A 13 -3.26 -5.82 -1.85
N SER A 14 -3.85 -4.75 -2.36
CA SER A 14 -3.98 -3.47 -1.65
C SER A 14 -4.82 -3.62 -0.39
N LEU A 15 -5.99 -4.25 -0.49
CA LEU A 15 -6.85 -4.52 0.67
C LEU A 15 -6.15 -5.43 1.70
N ALA A 16 -5.40 -6.43 1.24
CA ALA A 16 -4.64 -7.31 2.12
C ALA A 16 -3.53 -6.56 2.88
N LEU A 17 -2.81 -5.67 2.19
CA LEU A 17 -1.83 -4.78 2.82
C LEU A 17 -2.49 -3.89 3.87
N THR A 18 -3.59 -3.23 3.52
CA THR A 18 -4.33 -2.34 4.44
C THR A 18 -4.86 -3.12 5.64
N ALA A 19 -5.40 -4.32 5.44
CA ALA A 19 -5.90 -5.16 6.52
C ALA A 19 -4.79 -5.56 7.49
N VAL A 20 -3.64 -6.03 6.99
CA VAL A 20 -2.49 -6.38 7.84
C VAL A 20 -1.99 -5.16 8.60
N HIS A 21 -1.86 -4.01 7.94
CA HIS A 21 -1.49 -2.76 8.60
C HIS A 21 -2.41 -2.43 9.77
N GLN A 22 -3.72 -2.43 9.54
CA GLN A 22 -4.74 -2.09 10.54
C GLN A 22 -4.77 -3.11 11.69
N ILE A 23 -4.61 -4.41 11.39
CA ILE A 23 -4.53 -5.45 12.42
C ILE A 23 -3.30 -5.21 13.31
N PHE A 24 -2.13 -4.99 12.73
CA PHE A 24 -0.91 -4.81 13.51
C PHE A 24 -0.95 -3.51 14.31
N LYS A 25 -1.46 -2.42 13.72
CA LYS A 25 -1.69 -1.13 14.41
C LYS A 25 -2.59 -1.28 15.64
N LYS A 26 -3.63 -2.12 15.56
CA LYS A 26 -4.54 -2.36 16.70
C LYS A 26 -3.98 -3.28 17.78
N ASN A 27 -3.04 -4.16 17.45
CA ASN A 27 -2.57 -5.22 18.35
C ASN A 27 -1.12 -5.06 18.83
N MET A 28 -0.35 -4.13 18.27
CA MET A 28 1.06 -3.94 18.60
C MET A 28 1.40 -2.46 18.84
N ASP A 29 1.92 -2.14 20.03
CA ASP A 29 2.31 -0.78 20.41
C ASP A 29 3.39 -0.16 19.51
N ASN A 30 4.23 -1.01 18.90
CA ASN A 30 5.34 -0.58 18.06
C ASN A 30 5.06 -0.69 16.55
N ALA A 31 3.80 -0.89 16.15
CA ALA A 31 3.44 -0.88 14.73
C ALA A 31 3.71 0.51 14.10
N PRO A 32 4.07 0.55 12.80
CA PRO A 32 4.15 1.82 12.08
C PRO A 32 2.76 2.46 12.01
N ASP A 33 2.70 3.79 12.06
CA ASP A 33 1.46 4.56 11.93
C ASP A 33 1.42 5.25 10.56
N LEU A 34 1.04 4.47 9.54
CA LEU A 34 1.13 4.91 8.14
C LEU A 34 -0.07 5.75 7.72
N ASP A 35 -1.18 5.68 8.45
CA ASP A 35 -2.40 6.45 8.17
C ASP A 35 -2.10 7.96 8.23
N GLN A 36 -1.26 8.39 9.19
CA GLN A 36 -0.82 9.80 9.34
C GLN A 36 -0.16 10.36 8.08
N VAL A 37 0.51 9.53 7.28
CA VAL A 37 1.17 9.98 6.03
C VAL A 37 0.11 10.41 5.03
N GLY A 38 -0.94 9.58 4.88
CA GLY A 38 -2.03 9.87 3.96
C GLY A 38 -2.88 11.05 4.44
N GLU A 39 -3.17 11.11 5.74
CA GLU A 39 -3.91 12.23 6.34
C GLU A 39 -3.18 13.55 6.09
N LYS A 40 -1.87 13.62 6.38
CA LYS A 40 -1.07 14.84 6.14
C LYS A 40 -1.01 15.24 4.67
N MET A 41 -0.89 14.27 3.76
CA MET A 41 -0.91 14.56 2.33
C MET A 41 -2.27 15.12 1.88
N VAL A 42 -3.37 14.62 2.44
CA VAL A 42 -4.72 15.15 2.17
C VAL A 42 -4.87 16.56 2.75
N GLU A 43 -4.47 16.76 4.01
CA GLU A 43 -4.49 18.08 4.67
C GLU A 43 -3.70 19.12 3.87
N GLU A 44 -2.44 18.84 3.50
CA GLU A 44 -1.64 19.77 2.69
C GLU A 44 -2.27 20.03 1.31
N SER A 45 -2.92 19.03 0.71
CA SER A 45 -3.64 19.22 -0.56
C SER A 45 -4.85 20.13 -0.41
N MET A 46 -5.55 20.06 0.72
CA MET A 46 -6.71 20.91 1.04
C MET A 46 -6.29 22.34 1.36
N ASP A 47 -5.20 22.51 2.12
CA ASP A 47 -4.60 23.82 2.41
C ASP A 47 -4.18 24.54 1.12
N ASN A 48 -3.58 23.82 0.17
CA ASN A 48 -3.22 24.37 -1.15
C ASN A 48 -4.43 24.78 -2.02
N LEU A 49 -5.63 24.32 -1.66
CA LEU A 49 -6.89 24.64 -2.33
C LEU A 49 -7.75 25.64 -1.53
N ASP A 50 -7.19 26.23 -0.47
CA ASP A 50 -7.89 27.13 0.46
C ASP A 50 -9.13 26.50 1.13
N ILE A 51 -9.14 25.18 1.30
CA ILE A 51 -10.20 24.44 2.00
C ILE A 51 -9.77 24.22 3.45
N TYR A 52 -10.28 25.07 4.33
CA TYR A 52 -10.05 25.00 5.78
C TYR A 52 -11.23 24.31 6.50
N ASP A 53 -11.00 23.79 7.70
CA ASP A 53 -12.00 23.04 8.52
C ASP A 53 -12.52 21.74 7.86
N ALA A 54 -11.61 20.96 7.29
CA ALA A 54 -11.92 19.60 6.89
C ALA A 54 -12.27 18.74 8.12
N ASP A 55 -13.37 18.01 8.05
CA ASP A 55 -13.75 17.04 9.08
C ASP A 55 -12.73 15.87 9.11
N ASP A 56 -12.15 15.59 10.28
CA ASP A 56 -11.09 14.59 10.47
C ASP A 56 -11.49 13.21 9.90
N GLU A 57 -12.76 12.82 10.05
CA GLU A 57 -13.27 11.55 9.52
C GLU A 57 -13.23 11.52 7.98
N LYS A 58 -13.51 12.65 7.32
CA LYS A 58 -13.41 12.77 5.86
C LYS A 58 -11.97 12.77 5.38
N VAL A 59 -11.06 13.41 6.12
CA VAL A 59 -9.62 13.38 5.84
C VAL A 59 -9.11 11.95 5.92
N TYR A 60 -9.43 11.24 7.00
CA TYR A 60 -9.08 9.84 7.18
C TYR A 60 -9.63 8.95 6.06
N ALA A 61 -10.92 9.09 5.73
CA ALA A 61 -11.54 8.30 4.67
C ALA A 61 -10.93 8.58 3.29
N ALA A 62 -10.64 9.84 2.97
CA ALA A 62 -9.97 10.23 1.74
C ALA A 62 -8.54 9.66 1.67
N ALA A 63 -7.78 9.76 2.76
CA ALA A 63 -6.44 9.21 2.88
C ALA A 63 -6.44 7.68 2.70
N MET A 64 -7.34 6.98 3.38
CA MET A 64 -7.48 5.52 3.27
C MET A 64 -7.88 5.10 1.85
N GLY A 65 -8.83 5.81 1.23
CA GLY A 65 -9.23 5.57 -0.15
C GLY A 65 -8.09 5.79 -1.14
N GLY A 66 -7.36 6.91 -1.00
CA GLY A 66 -6.19 7.22 -1.81
C GLY A 66 -5.07 6.19 -1.66
N ASN A 67 -4.79 5.73 -0.44
CA ASN A 67 -3.81 4.68 -0.16
C ASN A 67 -4.22 3.34 -0.81
N ILE A 68 -5.48 2.93 -0.68
CA ILE A 68 -5.98 1.69 -1.30
C ILE A 68 -5.86 1.78 -2.83
N LEU A 69 -6.29 2.89 -3.43
CA LEU A 69 -6.21 3.08 -4.88
C LEU A 69 -4.77 3.10 -5.39
N SER A 70 -3.88 3.84 -4.73
CA SER A 70 -2.48 3.96 -5.13
C SER A 70 -1.75 2.62 -5.07
N ASN A 71 -1.95 1.85 -3.98
CA ASN A 71 -1.37 0.51 -3.85
C ASN A 71 -2.01 -0.48 -4.84
N ALA A 72 -3.31 -0.36 -5.13
CA ALA A 72 -3.96 -1.20 -6.12
C ALA A 72 -3.38 -0.98 -7.53
N MET A 73 -3.12 0.29 -7.89
CA MET A 73 -2.43 0.63 -9.13
C MET A 73 -1.01 0.07 -9.15
N LEU A 74 -0.23 0.28 -8.08
CA LEU A 74 1.12 -0.27 -7.94
C LEU A 74 1.13 -1.78 -8.15
N PHE A 75 0.27 -2.53 -7.44
CA PHE A 75 0.23 -3.98 -7.52
C PHE A 75 -0.34 -4.50 -8.84
N SER A 76 -1.22 -3.78 -9.53
CA SER A 76 -1.71 -4.18 -10.86
C SER A 76 -0.60 -4.31 -11.92
N THR A 77 0.55 -3.68 -11.69
CA THR A 77 1.74 -3.79 -12.56
C THR A 77 2.44 -5.15 -12.48
N LEU A 78 2.31 -5.87 -11.36
CA LEU A 78 2.93 -7.18 -11.12
C LEU A 78 2.47 -8.24 -12.11
N ALA A 79 1.19 -8.20 -12.46
CA ALA A 79 0.51 -9.26 -13.20
C ALA A 79 0.78 -9.22 -14.73
N THR A 80 2.04 -8.99 -15.12
CA THR A 80 2.50 -8.89 -16.53
C THR A 80 3.45 -9.99 -16.97
N SER A 81 3.93 -10.83 -16.05
CA SER A 81 5.03 -11.77 -16.34
C SER A 81 4.55 -13.18 -16.68
N THR A 82 5.33 -13.85 -17.52
CA THR A 82 5.03 -15.21 -18.05
C THR A 82 5.94 -16.30 -17.50
N ASN A 83 7.10 -15.98 -16.91
CA ASN A 83 8.05 -16.95 -16.35
C ASN A 83 8.21 -16.82 -14.83
N THR A 84 8.38 -17.95 -14.13
CA THR A 84 8.42 -18.04 -12.66
C THR A 84 9.50 -17.17 -11.99
N SER A 85 10.70 -17.12 -12.55
CA SER A 85 11.79 -16.27 -12.02
C SER A 85 11.47 -14.78 -12.12
N GLU A 86 10.82 -14.37 -13.21
CA GLU A 86 10.39 -12.99 -13.43
C GLU A 86 9.26 -12.59 -12.48
N ILE A 87 8.32 -13.52 -12.23
CA ILE A 87 7.23 -13.35 -11.26
C ILE A 87 7.79 -13.10 -9.85
N ILE A 88 8.76 -13.92 -9.41
CA ILE A 88 9.40 -13.75 -8.10
C ILE A 88 10.13 -12.40 -8.03
N GLY A 89 10.94 -12.09 -9.04
CA GLY A 89 11.71 -10.85 -9.11
C GLY A 89 10.81 -9.61 -9.07
N LYS A 90 9.71 -9.60 -9.84
CA LYS A 90 8.73 -8.51 -9.82
C LYS A 90 8.00 -8.43 -8.49
N THR A 91 7.57 -9.55 -7.90
CA THR A 91 6.88 -9.56 -6.60
C THR A 91 7.72 -8.88 -5.53
N VAL A 92 8.97 -9.31 -5.40
CA VAL A 92 9.92 -8.73 -4.44
C VAL A 92 10.21 -7.27 -4.81
N GLY A 93 10.48 -6.99 -6.08
CA GLY A 93 10.77 -5.65 -6.59
C GLY A 93 9.66 -4.65 -6.29
N THR A 94 8.40 -4.96 -6.64
CA THR A 94 7.26 -4.09 -6.37
C THR A 94 6.98 -3.95 -4.88
N GLY A 95 7.13 -5.02 -4.10
CA GLY A 95 7.01 -4.94 -2.64
C GLY A 95 8.05 -4.00 -2.02
N LEU A 96 9.32 -4.14 -2.42
CA LEU A 96 10.39 -3.25 -1.96
C LEU A 96 10.21 -1.81 -2.44
N LEU A 97 9.79 -1.60 -3.70
CA LEU A 97 9.51 -0.27 -4.24
C LEU A 97 8.37 0.41 -3.50
N GLY A 98 7.27 -0.31 -3.22
CA GLY A 98 6.16 0.21 -2.44
C GLY A 98 6.57 0.56 -1.01
N ALA A 99 7.37 -0.31 -0.37
CA ALA A 99 7.88 -0.05 0.97
C ALA A 99 8.80 1.18 1.02
N ALA A 100 9.74 1.28 0.08
CA ALA A 100 10.65 2.41 -0.03
C ALA A 100 9.90 3.71 -0.31
N GLY A 101 8.91 3.69 -1.21
CA GLY A 101 8.05 4.84 -1.49
C GLY A 101 7.33 5.31 -0.23
N THR A 102 6.69 4.41 0.51
CA THR A 102 5.94 4.76 1.72
C THR A 102 6.84 5.23 2.86
N ILE A 103 8.02 4.62 3.05
CA ILE A 103 8.99 5.09 4.03
C ILE A 103 9.50 6.50 3.65
N GLY A 104 9.79 6.73 2.36
CA GLY A 104 10.23 8.04 1.87
C GLY A 104 9.15 9.11 2.01
N LEU A 105 7.89 8.79 1.72
CA LEU A 105 6.76 9.70 1.94
C LEU A 105 6.57 10.01 3.43
N ALA A 106 6.71 9.02 4.31
CA ALA A 106 6.65 9.24 5.75
C ALA A 106 7.78 10.17 6.22
N GLU A 107 9.01 9.97 5.76
CA GLU A 107 10.13 10.87 6.06
C GLU A 107 9.92 12.28 5.50
N HIS A 108 9.27 12.42 4.33
CA HIS A 108 8.99 13.72 3.71
C HIS A 108 7.90 14.51 4.44
N PHE A 109 6.72 13.92 4.62
CA PHE A 109 5.55 14.60 5.18
C PHE A 109 5.56 14.69 6.70
N LEU A 110 6.25 13.76 7.37
CA LEU A 110 6.23 13.68 8.82
C LEU A 110 7.62 13.89 9.46
N GLY A 111 8.69 13.95 8.67
CA GLY A 111 10.05 14.10 9.19
C GLY A 111 10.46 12.93 10.09
N ASN A 112 11.05 13.23 11.25
CA ASN A 112 11.47 12.23 12.25
C ASN A 112 10.31 11.73 13.15
N ASN A 113 9.07 11.70 12.64
CA ASN A 113 7.93 11.28 13.45
C ASN A 113 7.93 9.78 13.79
N LYS A 114 6.93 9.34 14.53
CA LYS A 114 6.78 7.95 14.95
C LYS A 114 6.28 6.98 13.86
N ALA A 115 5.96 7.41 12.64
CA ALA A 115 5.34 6.53 11.64
C ALA A 115 6.30 5.42 11.17
N THR A 116 7.56 5.76 10.86
CA THR A 116 8.57 4.82 10.34
C THR A 116 9.99 5.07 10.90
N ASN A 117 10.13 5.75 12.04
CA ASN A 117 11.43 6.16 12.60
C ASN A 117 12.32 5.05 13.19
N THR A 118 11.86 3.81 13.25
CA THR A 118 12.67 2.68 13.75
C THR A 118 12.85 1.63 12.66
N ASP A 119 13.98 0.92 12.70
CA ASP A 119 14.24 -0.18 11.78
C ASP A 119 13.13 -1.24 11.85
N GLN A 120 12.60 -1.50 13.05
CA GLN A 120 11.46 -2.37 13.24
C GLN A 120 10.25 -1.93 12.39
N LYS A 121 9.88 -0.64 12.44
CA LYS A 121 8.76 -0.09 11.68
C LYS A 121 9.02 -0.15 10.17
N LYS A 122 10.24 0.15 9.73
CA LYS A 122 10.66 0.03 8.32
C LYS A 122 10.56 -1.41 7.81
N TRP A 123 10.96 -2.39 8.62
CA TRP A 123 10.81 -3.81 8.29
C TRP A 123 9.36 -4.28 8.30
N MET A 124 8.54 -3.79 9.24
CA MET A 124 7.10 -4.08 9.26
C MET A 124 6.42 -3.53 7.99
N THR A 125 6.70 -2.28 7.61
CA THR A 125 6.21 -1.70 6.36
C THR A 125 6.64 -2.53 5.15
N THR A 126 7.92 -2.91 5.09
CA THR A 126 8.42 -3.82 4.04
C THR A 126 7.64 -5.14 4.00
N GLY A 127 7.37 -5.74 5.16
CA GLY A 127 6.58 -6.96 5.29
C GLY A 127 5.16 -6.80 4.76
N TYR A 128 4.50 -5.67 5.03
CA TYR A 128 3.13 -5.40 4.55
C TYR A 128 3.09 -5.32 3.01
N TYR A 129 4.07 -4.65 2.40
CA TYR A 129 4.17 -4.54 0.94
C TYR A 129 4.50 -5.86 0.26
N LEU A 130 5.41 -6.66 0.83
CA LEU A 130 5.68 -8.00 0.33
C LEU A 130 4.45 -8.91 0.43
N PHE A 131 3.71 -8.82 1.54
CA PHE A 131 2.46 -9.57 1.71
C PHE A 131 1.40 -9.17 0.66
N GLY A 132 1.17 -7.88 0.46
CA GLY A 132 0.24 -7.39 -0.57
C GLY A 132 0.63 -7.84 -1.99
N ALA A 133 1.93 -7.81 -2.32
CA ALA A 133 2.44 -8.30 -3.59
C ALA A 133 2.21 -9.81 -3.78
N LEU A 134 2.44 -10.62 -2.74
CA LEU A 134 2.18 -12.07 -2.78
C LEU A 134 0.70 -12.39 -2.97
N VAL A 135 -0.18 -11.69 -2.24
CA VAL A 135 -1.64 -11.84 -2.39
C VAL A 135 -2.08 -11.49 -3.81
N THR A 136 -1.55 -10.41 -4.38
CA THR A 136 -1.82 -10.00 -5.76
C THR A 136 -1.55 -11.13 -6.75
N ILE A 137 -0.35 -11.71 -6.70
CA ILE A 137 0.04 -12.78 -7.62
C ILE A 137 -0.81 -14.03 -7.40
N GLY A 138 -1.10 -14.38 -6.15
CA GLY A 138 -1.97 -15.52 -5.82
C GLY A 138 -3.36 -15.38 -6.42
N VAL A 139 -4.00 -14.21 -6.24
CA VAL A 139 -5.32 -13.91 -6.79
C VAL A 139 -5.28 -13.89 -8.32
N TYR A 140 -4.26 -13.26 -8.91
CA TYR A 140 -4.12 -13.22 -10.37
C TYR A 140 -4.03 -14.62 -10.98
N ASN A 141 -3.18 -15.49 -10.42
CA ASN A 141 -3.03 -16.87 -10.89
C ASN A 141 -4.33 -17.67 -10.75
N MET A 142 -5.09 -17.45 -9.67
CA MET A 142 -6.40 -18.08 -9.47
C MET A 142 -7.43 -17.63 -10.51
N LEU A 143 -7.46 -16.34 -10.84
CA LEU A 143 -8.37 -15.79 -11.85
C LEU A 143 -8.03 -16.25 -13.27
N GLU A 144 -6.75 -16.27 -13.64
CA GLU A 144 -6.33 -16.77 -14.96
C GLU A 144 -6.61 -18.28 -15.10
N LYS A 145 -6.36 -19.08 -14.06
CA LYS A 145 -6.65 -20.53 -14.08
C LYS A 145 -8.14 -20.84 -14.25
N LYS A 146 -9.04 -19.96 -13.80
CA LYS A 146 -10.50 -20.13 -13.93
C LYS A 146 -11.01 -19.81 -15.36
N ASN A 147 -10.24 -19.06 -16.14
CA ASN A 147 -10.58 -18.67 -17.51
C ASN A 147 -10.05 -19.66 -18.57
N HIS A 148 -9.36 -20.72 -18.13
CA HIS A 148 -8.90 -21.86 -18.94
C HIS A 148 -9.70 -23.11 -18.57
#